data_AF-A0A9E5UU84-F1
#
_entry.id   AF-A0A9E5UU84-F1
#
_cell.length_a   1.000
_cell.length_b   1.000
_cell.length_c   1.000
_cell.angle_alpha   90.00
_cell.angle_beta   90.00
_cell.angle_gamma   90.00
#
_symmetry.space_group_name_H-M   'P 1'
#
loop_
_entity.id
_entity.type
_entity.pdbx_description
1 polymer ?
#
loop_
_entity_poly.entity_id
_entity_poly.type
_entity_poly.pdbx_seq_one_letter_code
_entity_poly.pdbx_strand_id
1 'polypeptide(L)'
;MLPLREGLRGFGALAGVGDLAFKVLPLPAKLKIGLPAMANIFTQFSDQISNVYEESDHYVYTLERCPMCWQRQADKPVCYTGQGVLQEGLRWVSGGHEFKVDMATCIAKGDDMGRYIIYKDPIS
;
A
#
# COMPACT_ATOMS: atom_id res chain seq x y z
N MET A 1 -12.19 1.80 -19.59
CA MET A 1 -11.42 1.22 -18.48
C MET A 1 -10.72 2.38 -17.78
N LEU A 2 -11.16 2.74 -16.57
CA LEU A 2 -10.57 3.88 -15.84
C LEU A 2 -9.17 3.45 -15.33
N PRO A 3 -8.09 4.20 -15.56
CA PRO A 3 -6.79 3.89 -14.99
C PRO A 3 -6.88 3.84 -13.46
N LEU A 4 -6.15 2.90 -12.84
CA LEU A 4 -6.14 2.65 -11.39
C LEU A 4 -6.00 3.94 -10.58
N ARG A 5 -5.16 4.86 -11.07
CA ARG A 5 -4.93 6.19 -10.49
C ARG A 5 -6.19 7.05 -10.38
N GLU A 6 -7.06 7.03 -11.40
CA GLU A 6 -8.31 7.78 -11.39
C GLU A 6 -9.35 7.12 -10.48
N GLY A 7 -9.35 5.78 -10.40
CA GLY A 7 -10.17 5.06 -9.42
C GLY A 7 -9.79 5.39 -7.97
N LEU A 8 -8.48 5.44 -7.68
CA LEU A 8 -7.97 5.77 -6.34
C LEU A 8 -8.32 7.20 -5.90
N ARG A 9 -8.37 8.16 -6.83
CA ARG A 9 -8.83 9.54 -6.57
C ARG A 9 -10.30 9.62 -6.19
N GLY A 10 -11.11 8.67 -6.64
CA GLY A 10 -12.53 8.58 -6.29
C GLY A 10 -12.78 8.19 -4.83
N PHE A 11 -11.80 7.56 -4.16
CA PHE A 11 -11.89 7.28 -2.73
C PHE A 11 -11.55 8.56 -1.95
N GLY A 12 -12.58 9.27 -1.49
CA GLY A 12 -12.47 10.56 -0.80
C GLY A 12 -11.50 10.61 0.40
N ALA A 13 -11.02 9.48 0.93
CA ALA A 13 -9.96 9.45 1.94
C ALA A 13 -8.56 9.86 1.41
N LEU A 14 -8.37 9.96 0.08
CA LEU A 14 -7.20 10.60 -0.55
C LEU A 14 -7.51 12.03 -1.05
N ALA A 15 -8.69 12.58 -0.74
CA ALA A 15 -9.06 13.96 -1.06
C ALA A 15 -8.20 14.93 -0.24
N GLY A 16 -7.02 15.24 -0.74
CA GLY A 16 -6.03 16.09 -0.08
C GLY A 16 -4.61 15.81 -0.53
N VAL A 17 -4.31 14.58 -0.98
CA VAL A 17 -2.98 14.24 -1.54
C VAL A 17 -2.68 15.01 -2.84
N GLY A 18 -3.73 15.48 -3.53
CA GLY A 18 -3.62 16.38 -4.67
C GLY A 18 -3.44 17.87 -4.32
N ASP A 19 -3.65 18.25 -3.06
CA ASP A 19 -3.57 19.64 -2.58
C ASP A 19 -2.10 20.13 -2.57
N LEU A 20 -1.91 21.43 -2.79
CA LEU A 20 -0.60 22.06 -2.74
C LEU A 20 0.07 21.86 -1.38
N ALA A 21 -0.70 21.89 -0.28
CA ALA A 21 -0.19 21.67 1.07
C ALA A 21 0.43 20.28 1.23
N PHE A 22 -0.11 19.25 0.58
CA PHE A 22 0.46 17.91 0.61
C PHE A 22 1.72 17.79 -0.28
N LYS A 23 1.72 18.47 -1.43
CA LYS A 23 2.85 18.45 -2.37
C LYS A 23 4.16 18.98 -1.76
N VAL A 24 4.08 19.97 -0.88
CA VAL A 24 5.25 20.59 -0.23
C VAL A 24 5.80 19.81 0.96
N LEU A 25 5.08 18.77 1.43
CA LEU A 25 5.56 17.94 2.53
C LEU A 25 6.88 17.22 2.16
N PRO A 26 7.80 17.08 3.13
CA PRO A 26 8.98 16.24 2.94
C PRO A 26 8.55 14.78 2.74
N LEU A 27 9.35 14.02 1.99
CA LEU A 27 9.02 12.64 1.62
C LEU A 27 8.63 11.74 2.81
N PRO A 28 9.37 11.73 3.94
CA PRO A 28 8.98 10.92 5.09
C PRO A 28 7.58 11.25 5.62
N ALA A 29 7.18 12.53 5.62
CA ALA A 29 5.84 12.94 6.04
C ALA A 29 4.77 12.48 5.04
N LYS A 30 5.06 12.55 3.73
CA LYS A 30 4.16 12.03 2.69
C LYS A 30 3.92 10.53 2.85
N LEU A 31 4.96 9.74 3.10
CA LEU A 31 4.85 8.30 3.33
C LEU A 31 4.07 7.98 4.61
N LYS A 32 4.42 8.65 5.71
CA LYS A 32 3.79 8.47 7.02
C LYS A 32 2.29 8.78 7.03
N ILE A 33 1.82 9.69 6.17
CA ILE A 33 0.40 10.03 6.02
C ILE A 33 -0.27 9.15 4.95
N GLY A 34 0.38 8.99 3.79
CA GLY A 34 -0.20 8.33 2.63
C GLY A 34 -0.41 6.84 2.80
N LEU A 35 0.52 6.13 3.45
CA LEU A 35 0.42 4.69 3.65
C LEU A 35 -0.79 4.29 4.53
N PRO A 36 -0.98 4.87 5.73
CA PRO A 36 -2.17 4.62 6.53
C PRO A 36 -3.47 5.01 5.82
N ALA A 37 -3.47 6.11 5.05
CA ALA A 37 -4.64 6.53 4.28
C ALA A 37 -5.02 5.47 3.23
N MET A 38 -4.04 4.91 2.51
CA MET A 38 -4.27 3.81 1.57
C MET A 38 -4.79 2.55 2.28
N ALA A 39 -4.22 2.19 3.43
CA ALA A 39 -4.72 1.07 4.23
C ALA A 39 -6.18 1.25 4.64
N ASN A 40 -6.51 2.44 5.15
CA ASN A 40 -7.86 2.78 5.57
C ASN A 40 -8.88 2.71 4.42
N ILE A 41 -8.51 3.13 3.21
CA ILE A 41 -9.39 3.00 2.03
C ILE A 41 -9.79 1.55 1.80
N PHE A 42 -8.82 0.64 1.71
CA PHE A 42 -9.13 -0.76 1.43
C PHE A 42 -9.91 -1.40 2.59
N THR A 43 -9.60 -1.02 3.83
CA THR A 43 -10.35 -1.46 5.01
C THR A 43 -11.80 -0.97 5.01
N GLN A 44 -12.07 0.25 4.54
CA GLN A 44 -13.43 0.81 4.54
C GLN A 44 -14.29 0.36 3.36
N PHE A 45 -13.69 0.15 2.19
CA PHE A 45 -14.43 -0.09 0.94
C PHE A 45 -14.37 -1.55 0.45
N SER A 46 -13.73 -2.45 1.19
CA SER A 46 -13.65 -3.86 0.84
C SER A 46 -13.62 -4.76 2.09
N ASP A 47 -13.62 -6.08 1.89
CA ASP A 47 -13.40 -7.06 2.97
C ASP A 47 -11.92 -7.16 3.41
N GLN A 48 -11.02 -6.41 2.77
CA GLN A 48 -9.62 -6.34 3.20
C GLN A 48 -9.52 -5.71 4.59
N ILE A 49 -8.61 -6.19 5.44
CA ILE A 49 -8.24 -5.53 6.69
C ILE A 49 -6.75 -5.26 6.65
N SER A 50 -6.38 -3.98 6.67
CA SER A 50 -5.01 -3.53 6.53
C SER A 50 -4.62 -2.45 7.53
N ASN A 51 -3.40 -2.58 8.05
CA ASN A 51 -2.74 -1.63 8.94
C ASN A 51 -1.31 -1.34 8.48
N VAL A 52 -0.75 -0.23 8.94
CA VAL A 52 0.64 0.16 8.63
C VAL A 52 1.40 0.39 9.93
N TYR A 53 2.57 -0.22 10.02
CA TYR A 53 3.51 -0.06 11.12
C TYR A 53 4.79 0.60 10.59
N GLU A 54 5.34 1.53 11.35
CA GLU A 54 6.58 2.21 11.01
C GLU A 54 7.74 1.58 11.79
N GLU A 55 8.71 1.05 11.06
CA GLU A 55 9.99 0.60 11.60
C GLU A 55 11.08 1.63 11.27
N SER A 56 12.31 1.40 11.74
CA SER A 56 13.41 2.37 11.54
C SER A 56 13.71 2.65 10.06
N ASP A 57 13.83 1.60 9.24
CA ASP A 57 14.29 1.59 7.85
C ASP A 57 13.18 1.28 6.83
N HIS A 58 12.01 0.81 7.28
CA HIS A 58 10.89 0.44 6.42
C HIS A 58 9.53 0.70 7.08
N TYR A 59 8.47 0.56 6.29
CA TYR A 59 7.10 0.40 6.75
C TYR A 59 6.65 -1.03 6.52
N VAL A 60 5.86 -1.58 7.44
CA VAL A 60 5.20 -2.87 7.29
C VAL A 60 3.72 -2.62 7.02
N TYR A 61 3.27 -2.93 5.80
CA TYR A 61 1.86 -2.90 5.44
C TYR A 61 1.27 -4.30 5.60
N THR A 62 0.27 -4.44 6.46
CA THR A 62 -0.34 -5.72 6.81
C THR A 62 -1.62 -5.99 6.05
N LEU A 63 -1.89 -7.26 5.84
CA LEU A 63 -3.12 -7.82 5.28
C LEU A 63 -3.61 -8.91 6.22
N GLU A 64 -4.28 -8.51 7.30
CA GLU A 64 -4.89 -9.42 8.28
C GLU A 64 -6.04 -10.21 7.67
N ARG A 65 -6.77 -9.56 6.75
CA ARG A 65 -7.75 -10.20 5.88
C ARG A 65 -7.42 -9.83 4.44
N CYS A 66 -7.14 -10.83 3.62
CA CYS A 66 -6.62 -10.62 2.27
C CYS A 66 -7.57 -11.18 1.20
N PRO A 67 -8.23 -10.33 0.38
CA PRO A 67 -9.07 -10.82 -0.71
C PRO A 67 -8.27 -11.58 -1.78
N MET A 68 -6.99 -11.27 -1.93
CA MET A 68 -6.10 -11.96 -2.86
C MET A 68 -5.73 -13.38 -2.42
N CYS A 69 -5.89 -13.70 -1.13
CA CYS A 69 -5.60 -15.04 -0.60
C CYS A 69 -6.85 -15.87 -0.34
N TRP A 70 -8.05 -15.31 -0.56
CA TRP A 70 -9.30 -15.97 -0.21
C TRP A 70 -9.42 -17.35 -0.89
N GLN A 71 -9.49 -18.40 -0.08
CA GLN A 71 -9.53 -19.80 -0.52
C GLN A 71 -8.42 -20.21 -1.50
N ARG A 72 -7.25 -19.58 -1.41
CA ARG A 72 -6.08 -19.95 -2.20
C ARG A 72 -5.03 -20.64 -1.35
N GLN A 73 -4.36 -21.62 -1.95
CA GLN A 73 -3.13 -22.22 -1.43
C GLN A 73 -2.06 -22.09 -2.52
N ALA A 74 -0.83 -21.77 -2.12
CA ALA A 74 0.30 -21.59 -3.01
C ALA A 74 1.62 -21.94 -2.31
N ASP A 75 2.63 -22.28 -3.09
CA ASP A 75 4.00 -22.49 -2.63
C ASP A 75 4.77 -21.16 -2.41
N LYS A 76 4.27 -20.06 -2.99
CA LYS A 76 4.89 -18.73 -2.99
C LYS A 76 3.86 -17.62 -2.72
N PRO A 77 4.28 -16.42 -2.28
CA PRO A 77 3.38 -15.27 -2.15
C PRO A 77 2.69 -14.92 -3.48
N VAL A 78 1.39 -14.66 -3.44
CA VAL A 78 0.55 -14.45 -4.64
C VAL A 78 -0.08 -13.06 -4.74
N CYS A 79 0.14 -12.18 -3.77
CA CYS A 79 -0.56 -10.90 -3.65
C CYS A 79 -0.02 -9.78 -4.57
N TYR A 80 0.37 -10.11 -5.80
CA TYR A 80 1.02 -9.17 -6.73
C TYR A 80 0.15 -7.94 -7.07
N THR A 81 -1.18 -8.09 -7.08
CA THR A 81 -2.09 -6.96 -7.30
C THR A 81 -1.94 -5.91 -6.20
N GLY A 82 -1.88 -6.32 -4.92
CA GLY A 82 -1.69 -5.40 -3.81
C GLY A 82 -0.31 -4.75 -3.83
N GLN A 83 0.73 -5.51 -4.19
CA GLN A 83 2.07 -4.97 -4.40
C GLN A 83 2.08 -3.85 -5.46
N GLY A 84 1.49 -4.09 -6.63
CA GLY A 84 1.42 -3.10 -7.72
C GLY A 84 0.60 -1.86 -7.37
N VAL A 85 -0.51 -2.04 -6.63
CA VAL A 85 -1.32 -0.94 -6.12
C VAL A 85 -0.53 -0.07 -5.15
N LEU A 86 0.22 -0.68 -4.22
CA LEU A 86 1.09 0.05 -3.30
C LEU A 86 2.19 0.81 -4.04
N GLN A 87 2.83 0.18 -5.03
CA GLN A 87 3.86 0.83 -5.85
C GLN A 87 3.33 2.07 -6.58
N GLU A 88 2.20 1.97 -7.27
CA GLU A 88 1.61 3.12 -7.96
C GLU A 88 1.11 4.18 -6.97
N GLY A 89 0.52 3.77 -5.85
CA GLY A 89 0.09 4.68 -4.79
C GLY A 89 1.26 5.48 -4.20
N LEU A 90 2.37 4.81 -3.89
CA LEU A 90 3.61 5.42 -3.40
C LEU A 90 4.23 6.36 -4.43
N ARG A 91 4.28 5.94 -5.69
CA ARG A 91 4.75 6.77 -6.81
C ARG A 91 3.95 8.05 -6.92
N TRP A 92 2.64 7.97 -6.79
CA TRP A 92 1.81 9.16 -6.83
C TRP A 92 1.97 10.06 -5.59
N VAL A 93 1.92 9.49 -4.39
CA VAL A 93 2.03 10.23 -3.11
C VAL A 93 3.37 10.95 -2.97
N SER A 94 4.45 10.31 -3.43
CA SER A 94 5.81 10.85 -3.36
C SER A 94 6.09 11.95 -4.40
N GLY A 95 5.25 12.07 -5.44
CA GLY A 95 5.49 12.99 -6.56
C GLY A 95 6.31 12.38 -7.70
N GLY A 96 6.42 11.06 -7.77
CA GLY A 96 7.02 10.33 -8.89
C GLY A 96 8.09 9.31 -8.52
N HIS A 97 8.47 9.23 -7.25
CA HIS A 97 9.51 8.30 -6.79
C HIS A 97 9.03 6.86 -6.77
N GLU A 98 9.89 5.94 -7.17
CA GLU A 98 9.60 4.51 -7.09
C GLU A 98 10.18 3.93 -5.80
N PHE A 99 9.48 2.96 -5.22
CA PHE A 99 9.87 2.33 -3.96
C PHE A 99 9.93 0.83 -4.13
N LYS A 100 10.89 0.22 -3.44
CA LYS A 100 10.92 -1.23 -3.30
C LYS A 100 9.79 -1.67 -2.35
N VAL A 101 8.96 -2.60 -2.82
CA VAL A 101 7.86 -3.21 -2.05
C VAL A 101 8.01 -4.72 -2.14
N ASP A 102 8.40 -5.38 -1.06
CA ASP A 102 8.59 -6.83 -1.02
C ASP A 102 7.39 -7.52 -0.34
N MET A 103 6.98 -8.69 -0.82
CA MET A 103 6.03 -9.56 -0.12
C MET A 103 6.78 -10.45 0.88
N ALA A 104 6.75 -10.11 2.16
CA ALA A 104 7.43 -10.89 3.19
C ALA A 104 6.65 -12.15 3.59
N THR A 105 5.35 -12.02 3.83
CA THR A 105 4.47 -13.15 4.22
C THR A 105 3.17 -13.13 3.43
N CYS A 106 2.51 -14.29 3.31
CA CYS A 106 1.28 -14.45 2.55
C CYS A 106 0.38 -15.56 3.11
N ILE A 107 -0.90 -15.23 3.37
CA ILE A 107 -1.89 -16.20 3.89
C ILE A 107 -2.02 -17.43 2.98
N ALA A 108 -1.99 -17.26 1.65
CA ALA A 108 -2.09 -18.38 0.71
C ALA A 108 -0.89 -19.36 0.80
N LYS A 109 0.25 -18.90 1.33
CA LYS A 109 1.43 -19.74 1.59
C LYS A 109 1.35 -20.46 2.95
N GLY A 110 0.34 -20.16 3.76
CA GLY A 110 0.17 -20.71 5.10
C GLY A 110 0.68 -19.80 6.23
N ASP A 111 1.09 -18.57 5.93
CA ASP A 111 1.46 -17.59 6.97
C ASP A 111 0.20 -17.04 7.70
N ASP A 112 0.39 -16.50 8.90
CA ASP A 112 -0.67 -15.93 9.74
C ASP A 112 -1.38 -14.73 9.11
N MET A 113 -0.63 -13.89 8.40
CA MET A 113 -1.14 -12.72 7.69
C MET A 113 -0.23 -12.37 6.50
N GLY A 114 -0.75 -11.56 5.58
CA GLY A 114 0.08 -10.97 4.53
C GLY A 114 0.87 -9.77 5.07
N ARG A 115 2.13 -9.61 4.64
CA ARG A 115 2.95 -8.45 4.97
C ARG A 115 3.71 -7.98 3.74
N TYR A 116 3.60 -6.69 3.43
CA TYR A 116 4.53 -6.02 2.53
C TYR A 116 5.55 -5.21 3.31
N ILE A 117 6.79 -5.28 2.87
CA ILE A 117 7.89 -4.45 3.36
C ILE A 117 8.11 -3.32 2.36
N ILE A 118 7.95 -2.09 2.81
CA ILE A 118 8.06 -0.87 1.99
C ILE A 118 9.26 -0.09 2.51
N TYR A 119 10.36 -0.08 1.76
CA TYR A 119 11.58 0.60 2.17
C TYR A 119 11.40 2.12 2.07
N LYS A 120 12.02 2.87 2.99
CA LYS A 120 11.84 4.33 3.06
C LYS A 120 12.58 5.08 1.96
N ASP A 121 13.67 4.51 1.45
CA ASP A 121 14.48 5.11 0.40
C ASP A 121 13.94 4.77 -1.00
N PRO A 122 13.75 5.78 -1.88
CA PRO A 122 13.41 5.55 -3.27
C PRO A 122 14.46 4.75 -4.04
N ILE A 123 14.01 4.00 -5.04
CA ILE A 123 14.87 3.34 -6.03
C ILE A 123 15.02 4.14 -7.33
N SER A 124 14.18 5.17 -7.54
CA SER A 124 14.31 6.16 -8.63
C SER A 124 13.68 7.50 -8.26
#